data_AF-G3WQW2-F1
#
_entry.id   AF-G3WQW2-F1
#
_cell.length_a   1.000
_cell.length_b   1.000
_cell.length_c   1.000
_cell.angle_alpha   90.00
_cell.angle_beta   90.00
_cell.angle_gamma   90.00
#
_symmetry.space_group_name_H-M   'P 1'
#
loop_
_entity.id
_entity.type
_entity.pdbx_description
1 polymer ?
#
loop_
_entity_poly.entity_id
_entity_poly.type
_entity_poly.pdbx_seq_one_letter_code
_entity_poly.pdbx_strand_id
1 'polypeptide(L)' 'MWFEILPAMAVMSVCLTIPGISTTLIQKYTNGGKEKRIARNRYQWSLMERDRRLSGFDRYYEAKGLDTINE' A
#
# COMPACT_ATOMS: atom_id res chain seq x y z
N MET A 1 -33.74 -23.15 -14.64
CA MET A 1 -33.92 -21.79 -15.20
C MET A 1 -32.55 -21.12 -15.29
N TRP A 2 -32.28 -20.23 -16.25
CA TRP A 2 -30.91 -19.75 -16.54
C TRP A 2 -30.20 -19.02 -15.38
N PHE A 3 -30.96 -18.51 -14.41
CA PHE A 3 -30.45 -17.79 -13.24
C PHE A 3 -29.82 -18.68 -12.16
N GLU A 4 -29.92 -20.01 -12.26
CA GLU A 4 -29.30 -20.94 -11.30
C GLU A 4 -27.76 -20.86 -11.26
N ILE A 5 -27.12 -20.27 -12.27
CA ILE A 5 -25.68 -20.00 -12.30
C ILE A 5 -25.29 -18.79 -11.42
N LEU A 6 -26.22 -17.87 -11.16
CA LEU A 6 -25.93 -16.59 -10.50
C LEU A 6 -25.38 -16.76 -9.08
N PRO A 7 -25.88 -17.68 -8.23
CA PRO A 7 -25.29 -17.91 -6.90
C PRO A 7 -23.83 -18.36 -6.97
N ALA A 8 -23.49 -19.29 -7.87
CA ALA A 8 -22.12 -19.76 -8.04
C ALA A 8 -21.19 -18.64 -8.53
N MET A 9 -21.65 -17.84 -9.48
CA MET A 9 -20.92 -16.66 -9.97
C MET A 9 -20.74 -15.60 -8.88
N ALA A 10 -21.75 -15.38 -8.04
CA ALA A 10 -21.68 -14.44 -6.92
C ALA A 10 -20.63 -14.88 -5.89
N VAL A 11 -20.62 -16.15 -5.49
CA VAL A 11 -19.62 -16.71 -4.57
C VAL A 11 -18.22 -16.56 -5.15
N MET A 12 -18.02 -16.93 -6.41
CA MET A 12 -16.73 -16.81 -7.08
C MET A 12 -16.24 -15.35 -7.12
N SER A 13 -17.13 -14.41 -7.44
CA SER A 13 -16.81 -12.98 -7.47
C SER A 13 -16.40 -12.45 -6.10
N VAL A 14 -17.11 -12.84 -5.03
CA VAL A 14 -16.75 -12.46 -3.65
C VAL A 14 -15.38 -13.03 -3.28
N CYS A 15 -15.14 -14.31 -3.55
CA CYS A 15 -13.86 -14.94 -3.25
C CYS A 15 -12.68 -14.29 -4.00
N LEU A 16 -12.87 -13.83 -5.24
CA LEU A 16 -11.82 -13.16 -6.02
C LEU A 16 -11.63 -11.68 -5.63
N THR A 17 -12.66 -11.02 -5.11
CA THR A 17 -12.56 -9.60 -4.69
C THR A 17 -11.94 -9.44 -3.30
N ILE A 18 -12.15 -10.38 -2.38
CA ILE A 18 -11.63 -10.33 -1.01
C ILE A 18 -10.10 -10.11 -0.96
N PRO A 19 -9.25 -10.85 -1.70
CA PRO A 19 -7.80 -10.63 -1.67
C PRO A 19 -7.39 -9.23 -2.13
N GLY A 20 -8.04 -8.70 -3.17
CA GLY A 20 -7.77 -7.34 -3.66
C GLY A 20 -8.08 -6.28 -2.61
N ILE A 21 -9.27 -6.34 -2.01
CA ILE A 21 -9.66 -5.41 -0.95
C ILE A 21 -8.73 -5.56 0.26
N SER A 22 -8.49 -6.80 0.70
CA SER A 22 -7.63 -7.09 1.85
C SER A 22 -6.22 -6.52 1.66
N THR A 23 -5.61 -6.71 0.49
CA THR A 23 -4.26 -6.21 0.22
C THR A 23 -4.21 -4.68 0.20
N THR A 24 -5.22 -3.98 -0.34
CA THR A 24 -5.25 -2.50 -0.28
C THR A 24 -5.33 -1.98 1.15
N LEU A 25 -6.15 -2.61 2.00
CA LEU A 25 -6.28 -2.23 3.40
C LEU A 25 -4.98 -2.49 4.18
N ILE A 26 -4.37 -3.66 3.99
CA ILE A 26 -3.10 -4.03 4.63
C ILE A 26 -1.98 -3.09 4.17
N GLN A 27 -1.91 -2.74 2.89
CA GLN A 27 -0.90 -1.82 2.38
C GLN A 27 -1.07 -0.43 3.00
N LYS A 28 -2.29 0.11 3.06
CA LYS A 28 -2.53 1.39 3.73
C LYS A 28 -2.16 1.34 5.21
N TYR A 29 -2.55 0.28 5.92
CA TYR A 29 -2.24 0.12 7.34
C TYR A 29 -0.73 0.10 7.61
N THR A 30 0.02 -0.66 6.81
CA THR A 30 1.48 -0.84 6.98
C THR A 30 2.32 0.34 6.48
N ASN A 31 1.74 1.28 5.73
CA ASN A 31 2.44 2.43 5.13
C ASN A 31 1.95 3.78 5.64
N GLY A 32 1.43 3.85 6.87
CA GLY A 32 1.01 5.11 7.50
C GLY A 32 -0.22 5.75 6.84
N GLY A 33 -1.16 4.92 6.37
CA GLY A 33 -2.39 5.36 5.69
C GLY A 33 -2.22 5.68 4.20
N LYS A 34 -1.00 5.55 3.67
CA LYS A 34 -0.65 5.85 2.26
C LYS A 34 -0.54 4.57 1.44
N GLU A 35 -0.52 4.71 0.12
CA GLU A 35 -0.22 3.59 -0.77
C GLU A 35 1.23 3.11 -0.58
N LYS A 36 1.46 1.80 -0.75
CA LYS A 36 2.80 1.23 -0.69
C LYS A 36 3.66 1.78 -1.82
N ARG A 37 4.85 2.28 -1.50
CA ARG A 37 5.80 2.77 -2.51
C ARG A 37 6.36 1.61 -3.32
N ILE A 38 6.29 1.72 -4.65
CA ILE A 38 6.81 0.73 -5.59
C ILE A 38 8.13 1.24 -6.17
N ALA A 39 9.24 0.60 -5.82
CA ALA A 39 10.55 0.91 -6.37
C ALA A 39 10.87 -0.04 -7.55
N ARG A 40 10.47 0.35 -8.76
CA ARG A 40 10.74 -0.39 -10.00
C ARG A 40 12.19 -0.23 -10.47
N ASN A 41 12.78 0.94 -10.21
CA ASN A 41 14.13 1.29 -10.64
C ASN A 41 15.05 1.61 -9.45
N ARG A 42 16.36 1.49 -9.65
CA ARG A 42 17.38 1.78 -8.61
C ARG A 42 17.27 3.20 -8.04
N TYR A 43 16.92 4.18 -8.85
CA TYR A 43 16.68 5.55 -8.38
C TYR A 43 15.50 5.67 -7.40
N GLN A 44 14.42 4.93 -7.64
CA GLN A 44 13.27 4.93 -6.73
C GLN A 44 13.63 4.26 -5.40
N TRP A 45 14.45 3.20 -5.43
CA TRP A 45 14.98 2.56 -4.24
C TRP A 45 15.89 3.49 -3.44
N SER A 46 16.84 4.16 -4.10
CA SER A 46 17.75 5.09 -3.41
C SER A 46 17.02 6.25 -2.74
N LEU A 47 15.96 6.78 -3.36
CA LEU A 47 15.10 7.78 -2.75
C LEU A 47 14.30 7.24 -1.55
N MET A 48 13.73 6.03 -1.66
CA MET A 48 13.01 5.40 -0.56
C MET A 48 13.92 5.14 0.65
N GLU A 49 15.17 4.79 0.40
CA GLU A 49 16.15 4.55 1.43
C GLU A 49 16.67 5.86 2.05
N ARG A 50 16.79 6.93 1.25
CA ARG A 50 17.00 8.29 1.77
C ARG A 50 15.88 8.67 2.73
N ASP A 51 14.62 8.46 2.36
CA ASP A 51 13.48 8.80 3.20
C ASP A 51 13.45 7.97 4.49
N ARG A 52 13.82 6.67 4.42
CA ARG A 52 14.03 5.84 5.62
C ARG A 52 15.05 6.45 6.58
N ARG A 53 16.20 6.91 6.08
CA ARG A 53 17.28 7.51 6.90
C ARG A 53 16.85 8.85 7.51
N LEU A 54 16.15 9.68 6.74
CA LEU A 54 15.67 10.99 7.21
C LEU A 54 14.50 10.89 8.20
N SER A 55 13.76 9.78 8.21
CA SER A 55 12.60 9.59 9.08
C SER A 55 12.92 9.61 10.58
N GLY A 56 14.14 9.21 10.97
CA GLY A 56 14.55 9.05 12.39
C GLY A 56 14.04 7.78 13.08
N PHE A 57 13.04 7.08 12.51
CA PHE A 57 12.42 5.89 13.09
C PHE A 57 12.57 4.63 12.23
N ASP A 58 13.50 4.66 11.28
CA ASP A 58 13.75 3.61 10.30
C ASP A 58 12.54 3.22 9.43
N ARG A 59 11.59 4.16 9.25
CA ARG A 59 10.34 3.95 8.50
C ARG A 59 10.26 4.92 7.33
N TYR A 60 10.29 4.39 6.10
CA TYR A 60 10.31 5.23 4.89
C TYR A 60 9.02 6.01 4.62
N TYR A 61 7.87 5.61 5.20
CA TYR A 61 6.58 6.25 4.92
C TYR A 61 6.31 7.48 5.81
N GLU A 62 7.14 7.68 6.84
CA GLU A 62 7.12 8.83 7.73
C GLU A 62 7.78 10.02 7.03
N ALA A 63 6.95 10.94 6.54
CA ALA A 63 7.42 12.07 5.74
C ALA A 63 7.86 13.20 6.67
N LYS A 64 9.04 13.77 6.40
CA LYS A 64 9.52 15.00 7.05
C LYS A 64 9.22 16.20 6.15
N GLY A 65 8.55 17.20 6.71
CA GLY A 65 8.15 18.42 6.02
C GLY A 65 9.19 19.53 6.15
N LEU A 66 8.79 20.76 5.84
CA LEU A 66 9.63 21.95 6.01
C LEU A 66 9.92 22.24 7.49
N ASP A 67 9.09 21.75 8.39
CA ASP A 67 9.21 21.92 9.84
C ASP A 67 10.54 21.37 10.39
N THR A 68 11.16 20.42 9.68
CA THR A 68 12.43 19.79 10.10
C THR A 68 13.68 20.60 9.71
N ILE A 69 13.57 21.65 8.88
CA ILE A 69 14.76 22.33 8.31
C ILE A 69 15.39 23.32 9.28
N ASN A 70 14.60 23.88 10.20
CA ASN A 70 15.03 24.93 11.13
C ASN A 70 15.17 24.43 12.59
N GLU A 71 15.01 23.13 12.81
CA GLU A 71 15.32 22.44 14.07
C GLU A 71 16.79 22.02 14.09
#